data_AF-A0AAJ2NZ58-F1
#
_entry.id   AF-A0AAJ2NZ58-F1
#
_cell.length_a   1.000
_cell.length_b   1.000
_cell.length_c   1.000
_cell.angle_alpha   90.00
_cell.angle_beta   90.00
_cell.angle_gamma   90.00
#
_symmetry.space_group_name_H-M   'P 1'
#
loop_
_entity.id
_entity.type
_entity.pdbx_description
1 polymer ?
#
loop_
_entity_poly.entity_id
_entity_poly.type
_entity_poly.pdbx_seq_one_letter_code
_entity_poly.pdbx_strand_id
1 'polypeptide(L)'
;MRKIDPVRSYRDRHGRRARALAARFDGDDEVVVRPWELRLPRSVIYAAARARGLEPVGGTRALVQRGPWLEPMRFTRPAAAGSVRAATR
;
A
#
# COMPACT_ATOMS: atom_id res chain seq x y z
N MET A 1 10.81 15.59 33.55
CA MET A 1 10.72 14.35 32.74
C MET A 1 9.39 14.36 31.99
N ARG A 2 9.38 14.65 30.68
CA ARG A 2 8.13 14.69 29.89
C ARG A 2 7.60 13.25 29.77
N LYS A 3 6.42 12.95 30.35
CA LYS A 3 5.77 11.65 30.18
C LYS A 3 5.49 11.46 28.68
N ILE A 4 6.19 10.51 28.07
CA ILE A 4 5.92 10.09 26.69
C ILE A 4 4.58 9.35 26.74
N ASP A 5 3.56 9.91 26.09
CA ASP A 5 2.32 9.19 25.83
C ASP A 5 2.60 8.12 24.76
N PRO A 6 2.58 6.83 25.12
CA PRO A 6 2.92 5.76 24.19
C PRO A 6 1.90 5.64 23.05
N VAL A 7 0.63 5.98 23.28
CA VAL A 7 -0.42 5.93 22.26
C VAL A 7 -0.19 7.03 21.23
N ARG A 8 0.10 8.24 21.68
CA ARG A 8 0.43 9.37 20.80
C ARG A 8 1.71 9.09 20.01
N SER A 9 2.76 8.59 20.67
CA SER A 9 4.02 8.26 20.03
C SER A 9 3.88 7.13 19.00
N TYR A 10 3.04 6.13 19.28
CA TYR A 10 2.71 5.04 18.37
C TYR A 10 1.94 5.55 17.14
N ARG A 11 0.94 6.43 17.35
CA ARG A 11 0.16 7.06 16.29
C ARG A 11 1.02 7.97 15.41
N ASP A 12 1.93 8.75 15.97
CA ASP A 12 2.84 9.62 15.22
C ASP A 12 3.86 8.82 14.40
N ARG A 13 4.33 7.69 14.93
CA ARG A 13 5.23 6.78 14.20
C ARG A 13 4.52 6.10 13.03
N HIS A 14 3.31 5.59 13.24
CA HIS A 14 2.49 5.01 12.16
C HIS A 14 2.05 6.05 11.14
N GLY A 15 1.66 7.24 11.60
CA GLY A 15 1.27 8.35 10.73
C GLY A 15 2.40 8.78 9.80
N ARG A 16 3.64 8.87 10.30
CA ARG A 16 4.81 9.16 9.45
C ARG A 16 5.05 8.07 8.39
N ARG A 17 4.93 6.80 8.77
CA ARG A 17 5.09 5.67 7.84
C ARG A 17 3.98 5.62 6.78
N ALA A 18 2.74 5.89 7.18
CA ALA A 18 1.61 5.95 6.26
C ALA A 18 1.76 7.12 5.26
N ARG A 19 2.26 8.28 5.70
CA ARG A 19 2.57 9.40 4.80
C ARG A 19 3.71 9.06 3.84
N ALA A 20 4.78 8.43 4.33
CA ALA A 20 5.88 7.98 3.48
C ALA A 20 5.44 6.94 2.44
N LEU A 21 4.50 6.07 2.79
CA LEU A 21 3.86 5.15 1.85
C LEU A 21 3.00 5.91 0.84
N ALA A 22 2.17 6.86 1.28
CA ALA A 22 1.31 7.64 0.39
C ALA A 22 2.12 8.44 -0.65
N ALA A 23 3.25 9.00 -0.25
CA ALA A 23 4.16 9.70 -1.17
C ALA A 23 4.77 8.77 -2.24
N ARG A 24 5.00 7.49 -1.92
CA ARG A 24 5.45 6.49 -2.91
C ARG A 24 4.39 6.06 -3.91
N PHE A 25 3.13 6.25 -3.59
CA PHE A 25 2.00 5.95 -4.49
C PHE A 25 1.56 7.17 -5.31
N ASP A 26 2.24 8.30 -5.17
CA ASP A 26 1.98 9.52 -5.92
C ASP A 26 2.94 9.59 -7.11
N GLY A 27 2.38 9.56 -8.32
CA GLY A 27 3.14 9.81 -9.56
C GLY A 27 3.50 8.59 -10.40
N ASP A 28 3.75 7.43 -9.81
CA ASP A 28 4.25 6.25 -10.55
C ASP A 28 3.14 5.26 -10.95
N ASP A 29 3.22 4.74 -12.19
CA ASP A 29 2.34 3.68 -12.69
C ASP A 29 2.75 2.28 -12.20
N GLU A 30 4.01 2.10 -11.82
CA GLU A 30 4.53 0.90 -11.16
C GLU A 30 5.26 1.28 -9.87
N VAL A 31 4.88 0.66 -8.77
CA VAL A 31 5.46 0.93 -7.45
C VAL A 31 5.95 -0.34 -6.81
N VAL A 32 7.23 -0.35 -6.43
CA VAL A 32 7.84 -1.44 -5.67
C VAL A 32 7.93 -1.03 -4.20
N VAL A 33 7.22 -1.77 -3.35
CA VAL A 33 7.22 -1.57 -1.90
C VAL A 33 8.00 -2.68 -1.22
N ARG A 34 9.04 -2.29 -0.50
CA ARG A 34 9.83 -3.18 0.37
C ARG A 34 9.27 -3.14 1.79
N PRO A 35 8.76 -4.26 2.31
CA PRO A 35 8.07 -4.29 3.60
C PRO A 35 8.93 -3.84 4.79
N TRP A 36 10.22 -4.19 4.77
CA TRP A 36 11.18 -3.86 5.84
C TRP A 36 11.47 -2.36 5.93
N GLU A 37 11.26 -1.59 4.87
CA GLU A 37 11.50 -0.15 4.87
C GLU A 37 10.40 0.63 5.59
N LEU A 38 9.14 0.17 5.47
CA LEU A 38 7.98 0.85 6.04
C LEU A 38 7.55 0.27 7.38
N ARG A 39 7.86 -1.01 7.64
CA ARG A 39 7.46 -1.73 8.87
C ARG A 39 5.95 -1.57 9.16
N LEU A 40 5.13 -1.67 8.10
CA LEU A 40 3.67 -1.61 8.13
C LEU A 40 3.08 -3.00 7.83
N PRO A 41 1.87 -3.32 8.35
CA PRO A 41 1.17 -4.55 7.98
C PRO A 41 0.86 -4.62 6.48
N ARG A 42 0.86 -5.84 5.92
CA ARG A 42 0.57 -6.11 4.50
C ARG A 42 -0.79 -5.60 4.05
N SER A 43 -1.80 -5.78 4.89
CA SER A 43 -3.16 -5.28 4.67
C SER A 43 -3.22 -3.75 4.58
N VAL A 44 -2.45 -3.04 5.40
CA VAL A 44 -2.40 -1.56 5.38
C VAL A 44 -1.78 -1.06 4.08
N ILE A 45 -0.68 -1.67 3.64
CA ILE A 45 -0.04 -1.29 2.37
C ILE A 45 -0.96 -1.59 1.19
N TYR A 46 -1.63 -2.75 1.19
CA TYR A 46 -2.61 -3.09 0.16
C TYR A 46 -3.79 -2.12 0.11
N ALA A 47 -4.38 -1.81 1.27
CA ALA A 47 -5.51 -0.88 1.35
C ALA A 47 -5.12 0.52 0.84
N ALA A 48 -3.92 0.98 1.18
CA ALA A 48 -3.40 2.27 0.70
C ALA A 48 -3.15 2.27 -0.82
N ALA A 49 -2.61 1.17 -1.38
CA ALA A 49 -2.41 1.03 -2.82
C ALA A 49 -3.76 1.08 -3.58
N ARG A 50 -4.74 0.29 -3.10
CA ARG A 50 -6.11 0.26 -3.65
C ARG A 50 -6.78 1.62 -3.64
N ALA A 51 -6.64 2.38 -2.56
CA ALA A 51 -7.19 3.73 -2.44
C ALA A 51 -6.61 4.71 -3.49
N ARG A 52 -5.46 4.39 -4.10
CA ARG A 52 -4.81 5.15 -5.18
C ARG A 52 -4.98 4.51 -6.57
N GLY A 53 -5.82 3.48 -6.68
CA GLY A 53 -6.09 2.78 -7.93
C GLY A 53 -4.95 1.85 -8.38
N LEU A 54 -4.07 1.45 -7.46
CA LEU A 54 -3.01 0.49 -7.73
C LEU A 54 -3.45 -0.93 -7.32
N GLU A 55 -3.09 -1.92 -8.12
CA GLU A 55 -3.33 -3.34 -7.87
C GLU A 55 -2.00 -4.10 -7.74
N PRO A 56 -1.90 -5.10 -6.86
CA PRO A 56 -0.69 -5.89 -6.72
C PRO A 56 -0.47 -6.78 -7.96
N VAL A 57 0.76 -6.83 -8.42
CA VAL A 57 1.18 -7.79 -9.44
C VAL A 57 1.01 -9.21 -8.87
N GLY A 58 0.24 -10.06 -9.58
CA GLY A 58 -0.16 -11.39 -9.08
C GLY A 58 -1.50 -11.41 -8.32
N GLY A 59 -2.19 -10.27 -8.21
CA GLY A 59 -3.54 -10.16 -7.64
C GLY A 59 -3.60 -10.41 -6.14
N THR A 60 -4.81 -10.70 -5.63
CA THR A 60 -5.06 -10.89 -4.19
C THR A 60 -4.29 -12.08 -3.60
N ARG A 61 -3.85 -13.04 -4.41
CA ARG A 61 -2.95 -14.14 -3.98
C ARG A 61 -1.65 -13.62 -3.38
N ALA A 62 -1.17 -12.46 -3.81
CA ALA A 62 -0.02 -11.81 -3.19
C ALA A 62 -0.28 -11.55 -1.70
N LEU A 63 -1.52 -11.35 -1.24
CA LEU A 63 -1.85 -11.09 0.17
C LEU A 63 -1.90 -12.37 1.03
N VAL A 64 -2.02 -13.55 0.41
CA VAL A 64 -2.27 -14.82 1.09
C VAL A 64 -0.99 -15.46 1.62
N GLN A 65 0.19 -14.97 1.22
CA GLN A 65 1.46 -15.45 1.75
C GLN A 65 1.50 -15.29 3.27
N ARG A 66 1.46 -16.43 3.97
CA ARG A 66 1.67 -16.52 5.41
C ARG A 66 3.16 -16.38 5.71
N GLY A 67 3.50 -15.55 6.69
CA GLY A 67 4.89 -15.35 7.15
C GLY A 67 5.38 -13.91 7.04
N PRO A 68 6.61 -13.63 7.52
CA PRO A 68 7.22 -12.32 7.40
C PRO A 68 7.37 -11.93 5.93
N TRP A 69 7.22 -10.64 5.68
CA TRP A 69 7.13 -10.11 4.34
C TRP A 69 8.56 -9.85 3.82
N LEU A 70 9.16 -10.90 3.25
CA LEU A 70 10.57 -10.94 2.85
C LEU A 70 10.81 -10.55 1.39
N GLU A 71 9.77 -10.56 0.57
CA GLU A 71 9.85 -10.19 -0.84
C GLU A 71 9.24 -8.81 -1.09
N PRO A 72 9.83 -7.98 -1.97
CA PRO A 72 9.21 -6.73 -2.41
C PRO A 72 7.85 -7.00 -3.08
N MET A 73 6.83 -6.21 -2.75
CA MET A 73 5.59 -6.22 -3.51
C MET A 73 5.63 -5.18 -4.61
N ARG A 74 5.21 -5.59 -5.80
CA ARG A 74 5.00 -4.70 -6.92
C ARG A 74 3.53 -4.39 -7.06
N PHE A 75 3.23 -3.14 -7.32
CA PHE A 75 1.90 -2.63 -7.59
C PHE A 75 1.93 -1.95 -8.94
N THR A 76 0.86 -2.10 -9.71
CA THR A 76 0.72 -1.41 -10.99
C THR A 76 -0.64 -0.75 -11.05
N ARG A 77 -0.70 0.39 -11.72
CA ARG A 77 -1.97 0.94 -12.16
C ARG A 77 -2.48 0.01 -13.26
N PRO A 78 -3.68 -0.59 -13.13
CA PRO A 78 -4.25 -1.30 -14.25
C PRO A 78 -4.36 -0.28 -15.38
N ALA A 79 -3.74 -0.58 -16.53
CA ALA A 79 -4.03 0.16 -17.75
C ALA A 79 -5.54 0.18 -17.86
N ALA A 80 -6.15 1.36 -17.89
CA ALA A 80 -7.60 1.50 -17.90
C ALA A 80 -8.12 0.53 -18.96
N ALA A 81 -8.70 -0.58 -18.53
CA ALA A 81 -9.38 -1.49 -19.43
C ALA A 81 -10.42 -0.58 -20.05
N GLY A 82 -10.19 -0.23 -21.33
CA GLY A 82 -10.75 0.96 -21.94
C GLY A 82 -12.21 1.03 -21.58
N SER A 83 -12.63 2.14 -20.97
CA SER A 83 -14.01 2.53 -20.72
C SER A 83 -14.97 1.54 -21.39
N VAL A 84 -15.32 0.47 -20.70
CA VAL A 84 -16.47 -0.33 -21.10
C VAL A 84 -17.63 0.54 -20.66
N ARG A 85 -17.91 1.56 -21.48
CA ARG A 85 -19.23 2.13 -21.60
C ARG A 85 -20.09 0.90 -21.77
N ALA A 86 -20.89 0.61 -20.75
CA ALA A 86 -22.01 -0.29 -20.85
C ALA A 86 -22.82 0.19 -22.06
N ALA A 87 -22.60 -0.46 -23.21
CA ALA A 87 -23.49 -0.41 -24.34
C ALA A 87 -24.69 -1.25 -23.91
N THR A 88 -25.57 -0.62 -23.14
CA THR A 88 -26.94 -1.08 -22.96
C THR A 88 -27.75 -0.32 -23.99
N ARG A 89 -27.91 -0.93 -25.18
CA ARG A 89 -29.10 -0.73 -26.00
C ARG A 89 -29.32 -1.89 -26.93
#